data_AF-A0A850ETZ1-F1
#
_entry.id   AF-A0A850ETZ1-F1
#
_cell.length_a   1.000
_cell.length_b   1.000
_cell.length_c   1.000
_cell.angle_alpha   90.00
_cell.angle_beta   90.00
_cell.angle_gamma   90.00
#
_symmetry.space_group_name_H-M   'P 1'
#
loop_
_entity.id
_entity.type
_entity.pdbx_description
1 polymer ?
#
loop_
_entity_poly.entity_id
_entity_poly.type
_entity_poly.pdbx_seq_one_letter_code
_entity_poly.pdbx_strand_id
1 'polypeptide(L)' 'MKQREFRRFLARQGATFVEGRSHVKIYLNGRQCVMPRHPGRELNESLRRAILRQLDII' A
#
# COMPACT_ATOMS: atom_id res chain seq x y z
N MET A 1 11.24 -4.70 -2.39
CA MET A 1 10.48 -4.29 -3.60
C MET A 1 10.31 -2.78 -3.59
N LYS A 2 10.29 -2.11 -4.76
CA LYS A 2 10.09 -0.65 -4.77
C LYS A 2 8.65 -0.30 -4.41
N GLN A 3 8.44 0.77 -3.64
CA GLN A 3 7.08 1.23 -3.28
C GLN A 3 6.18 1.44 -4.50
N ARG A 4 6.74 1.95 -5.61
CA ARG A 4 5.99 2.15 -6.87
C ARG A 4 5.45 0.84 -7.45
N GLU A 5 6.23 -0.25 -7.37
CA GLU A 5 5.81 -1.57 -7.84
C GLU A 5 4.71 -2.13 -6.95
N PHE A 6 4.86 -1.98 -5.64
CA PHE A 6 3.84 -2.41 -4.68
C PHE A 6 2.52 -1.66 -4.87
N ARG A 7 2.57 -0.35 -5.11
CA ARG A 7 1.39 0.45 -5.42
C ARG A 7 0.68 -0.03 -6.70
N ARG A 8 1.43 -0.36 -7.75
CA ARG A 8 0.88 -0.96 -8.98
C ARG A 8 0.25 -2.33 -8.73
N PHE A 9 0.88 -3.16 -7.90
CA PHE A 9 0.32 -4.46 -7.49
C PHE A 9 -1.03 -4.28 -6.78
N LEU A 10 -1.11 -3.40 -5.78
CA LEU A 10 -2.36 -3.11 -5.07
C LEU A 10 -3.42 -2.52 -5.99
N ALA A 11 -3.05 -1.62 -6.92
CA ALA A 11 -3.97 -1.06 -7.91
C ALA A 11 -4.59 -2.15 -8.81
N ARG A 12 -3.81 -3.18 -9.18
CA ARG A 12 -4.32 -4.33 -9.95
C ARG A 12 -5.32 -5.19 -9.18
N GLN A 13 -5.29 -5.14 -7.85
CA GLN A 13 -6.28 -5.80 -6.98
C GLN A 13 -7.54 -4.94 -6.78
N GLY A 14 -7.61 -3.74 -7.38
CA GLY A 14 -8.73 -2.81 -7.21
C GLY A 14 -8.56 -1.83 -6.05
N ALA A 15 -7.36 -1.72 -5.46
CA ALA A 15 -7.14 -0.78 -4.37
C ALA A 15 -7.17 0.67 -4.88
N THR A 16 -7.78 1.56 -4.09
CA THR A 16 -7.80 3.01 -4.33
C THR A 16 -6.85 3.73 -3.38
N PHE A 17 -6.34 4.88 -3.83
CA PHE A 17 -5.28 5.61 -3.12
C PHE A 17 -5.71 7.06 -2.91
N VAL A 18 -5.64 7.53 -1.66
CA VAL A 18 -5.84 8.93 -1.30
C VAL A 18 -4.52 9.49 -0.82
N GLU A 19 -4.02 10.49 -1.54
CA GLU A 19 -2.76 11.16 -1.22
C GLU A 19 -2.95 12.09 -0.01
N GLY A 20 -2.21 11.82 1.06
CA GLY A 20 -2.03 12.76 2.18
C GLY A 20 -0.69 13.49 2.08
N ARG A 21 -0.43 14.36 3.06
CA ARG A 21 0.82 15.16 3.12
C ARG A 21 2.08 14.28 3.28
N SER A 22 2.02 13.27 4.15
CA SER A 22 3.16 12.39 4.47
C SER A 22 2.92 10.91 4.17
N HIS A 23 1.65 10.50 4.14
CA HIS A 23 1.25 9.11 3.95
C HIS A 23 0.18 9.02 2.87
N VAL A 24 0.15 7.89 2.16
CA VAL A 24 -0.90 7.52 1.23
C VAL A 24 -1.86 6.61 1.97
N LYS A 25 -3.15 6.94 1.97
CA LYS A 25 -4.20 6.05 2.46
C LYS A 25 -4.60 5.12 1.33
N ILE A 26 -4.75 3.84 1.64
CA ILE A 26 -5.07 2.77 0.69
C ILE A 26 -6.39 2.16 1.14
N TYR A 27 -7.34 2.02 0.22
CA TYR A 27 -8.63 1.40 0.49
C TYR A 27 -8.86 0.22 -0.46
N LEU A 28 -9.28 -0.91 0.09
CA LEU A 28 -9.62 -2.12 -0.68
C LEU A 28 -10.71 -2.89 0.07
N ASN A 29 -11.82 -3.22 -0.60
CA ASN A 29 -12.90 -4.07 -0.07
C ASN A 29 -13.40 -3.65 1.33
N GLY A 30 -13.57 -2.34 1.56
CA GLY A 30 -13.99 -1.80 2.86
C GLY A 30 -12.90 -1.77 3.94
N ARG A 31 -11.71 -2.30 3.67
CA ARG A 31 -10.53 -2.16 4.53
C ARG A 31 -9.69 -0.96 4.15
N GLN A 32 -8.94 -0.45 5.12
CA GLN A 32 -8.04 0.68 4.95
C GLN A 32 -6.66 0.41 5.54
N CYS A 33 -5.65 1.03 4.94
CA CYS A 33 -4.27 0.97 5.39
C CYS A 33 -3.56 2.30 5.07
N VAL A 34 -2.42 2.56 5.71
CA VAL A 34 -1.55 3.71 5.43
C VAL A 34 -0.16 3.23 5.01
N MET A 35 0.39 3.87 3.97
CA MET A 35 1.74 3.63 3.49
C MET A 35 2.54 4.95 3.48
N PRO A 36 3.80 4.97 3.93
CA PRO A 36 4.64 6.16 3.84
C PRO A 36 4.89 6.58 2.39
N ARG A 37 4.92 7.88 2.12
CA ARG A 37 5.08 8.43 0.77
C ARG A 37 6.57 8.55 0.39
N HIS A 38 7.21 7.42 0.06
CA HIS A 38 8.61 7.39 -0.41
C HIS A 38 8.78 6.50 -1.64
N PRO A 39 8.23 6.89 -2.81
CA PRO A 39 8.08 6.02 -3.98
C PRO A 39 9.39 5.43 -4.53
N GLY A 40 10.52 6.09 -4.28
CA GLY A 40 11.85 5.66 -4.71
C GLY A 40 12.59 4.74 -3.73
N ARG A 41 12.09 4.58 -2.49
CA ARG A 41 12.69 3.66 -1.52
C ARG A 41 12.11 2.26 -1.63
N GLU A 42 12.90 1.29 -1.19
CA GLU A 42 12.42 -0.06 -0.99
C GLU A 42 11.43 -0.11 0.19
N LEU A 43 10.39 -0.92 0.01
CA LEU A 43 9.44 -1.25 1.06
C LEU A 43 9.98 -2.43 1.87
N ASN A 44 10.10 -2.26 3.18
CA ASN A 44 10.46 -3.34 4.09
C ASN A 44 9.46 -4.50 3.97
N GLU A 45 9.96 -5.73 3.97
CA GLU A 45 9.12 -6.94 3.80
C GLU A 45 8.09 -7.08 4.93
N SER A 46 8.45 -6.72 6.17
CA SER A 46 7.51 -6.71 7.31
C SER A 46 6.35 -5.74 7.08
N LEU A 47 6.64 -4.54 6.56
CA LEU A 47 5.62 -3.54 6.24
C LEU A 47 4.73 -4.02 5.09
N ARG A 48 5.32 -4.61 4.05
CA ARG A 48 4.58 -5.21 2.94
C ARG A 48 3.55 -6.23 3.44
N ARG A 49 4.00 -7.20 4.27
CA ARG A 49 3.13 -8.25 4.81
C ARG A 49 2.04 -7.69 5.72
N ALA A 50 2.37 -6.68 6.53
CA ALA A 50 1.38 -6.00 7.36
C ALA A 50 0.28 -5.33 6.51
N ILE A 51 0.64 -4.64 5.43
CA ILE A 51 -0.32 -4.01 4.52
C ILE A 51 -1.21 -5.07 3.86
N LEU A 52 -0.63 -6.18 3.37
CA LEU A 52 -1.40 -7.26 2.73
C LEU A 52 -2.43 -7.88 3.68
N ARG A 53 -2.03 -8.16 4.93
CA ARG A 53 -2.94 -8.67 5.97
C ARG A 53 -4.04 -7.66 6.32
N GLN A 54 -3.67 -6.39 6.46
CA GLN A 54 -4.64 -5.31 6.76
C GLN A 54 -5.66 -5.12 5.64
N LEU A 55 -5.26 -5.35 4.38
CA LEU A 55 -6.13 -5.26 3.20
C LEU A 55 -6.81 -6.58 2.83
N ASP A 56 -6.65 -7.65 3.63
CA ASP A 56 -7.25 -8.98 3.39
C ASP A 56 -6.85 -9.65 2.07
N ILE A 57 -5.64 -9.39 1.59
CA ILE A 57 -5.13 -9.98 0.35
C ILE A 57 -4.52 -11.36 0.63
N ILE A 58 -4.07 -11.61 1.87
CA ILE A 58 -3.44 -12.85 2.35
C ILE A 58 -3.95 -13.21 3.74
#